data_AF-F0JG10-F1
#
_entry.id   AF-F0JG10-F1
#
_cell.length_a   1.000
_cell.length_b   1.000
_cell.length_c   1.000
_cell.angle_alpha   90.00
_cell.angle_beta   90.00
_cell.angle_gamma   90.00
#
_symmetry.space_group_name_H-M   'P 1'
#
loop_
_entity.id
_entity.type
_entity.pdbx_description
1 polymer ?
#
loop_
_entity_poly.entity_id
_entity_poly.type
_entity_poly.pdbx_seq_one_letter_code
_entity_poly.pdbx_strand_id
1 'polypeptide(L)' 'MFELVIEDNGREYVAARTEDAREAELLRQRHVRSLTDGLAYIRETKPEDEKK' A
#
# COMPACT_ATOMS: atom_id res chain seq x y z
N MET A 1 -2.94 10.42 -0.36
CA MET A 1 -2.15 9.47 0.47
C MET A 1 -2.19 8.11 -0.24
N PHE A 2 -1.10 7.37 -0.18
CA PHE A 2 -0.92 6.07 -0.81
C PHE A 2 -0.79 5.02 0.29
N GLU A 3 -1.57 3.95 0.19
CA GLU A 3 -1.50 2.80 1.08
C GLU A 3 -0.92 1.61 0.32
N LEU A 4 0.07 0.94 0.91
CA LEU A 4 0.49 -0.38 0.47
C LEU A 4 -0.41 -1.42 1.15
N VAL A 5 -1.19 -2.13 0.36
CA VAL A 5 -2.08 -3.19 0.82
C VAL A 5 -1.47 -4.54 0.45
N ILE A 6 -1.45 -5.46 1.40
CA ILE A 6 -1.08 -6.86 1.18
C ILE A 6 -2.35 -7.69 1.34
N GLU A 7 -2.67 -8.46 0.31
CA GLU A 7 -3.70 -9.51 0.34
C GLU A 7 -3.02 -10.85 0.51
N ASP A 8 -3.20 -11.49 1.67
CA ASP A 8 -2.75 -12.85 1.92
C ASP A 8 -3.94 -13.75 2.26
N ASN A 9 -4.12 -14.85 1.50
CA ASN A 9 -5.18 -15.85 1.73
C ASN A 9 -6.60 -15.25 1.93
N GLY A 10 -6.94 -14.19 1.16
CA GLY A 10 -8.24 -13.52 1.23
C GLY A 10 -8.41 -12.56 2.42
N ARG A 11 -7.31 -12.26 3.14
CA ARG A 11 -7.26 -11.20 4.15
C ARG A 11 -6.40 -10.07 3.64
N GLU A 12 -6.97 -8.88 3.65
CA GLU A 12 -6.29 -7.65 3.25
C GLU A 12 -5.87 -6.87 4.50
N TYR A 13 -4.62 -6.40 4.51
CA TYR A 13 -4.15 -5.48 5.55
C TYR A 13 -3.25 -4.40 4.96
N VAL A 14 -3.29 -3.22 5.57
CA VAL A 14 -2.43 -2.09 5.19
C VAL A 14 -1.06 -2.28 5.82
N ALA A 15 -0.06 -2.49 4.99
CA ALA A 15 1.32 -2.71 5.41
C ALA A 15 2.09 -1.40 5.63
N ALA A 16 1.79 -0.38 4.83
CA ALA A 16 2.41 0.93 4.93
C ALA A 16 1.50 2.03 4.39
N ARG A 17 1.71 3.26 4.86
CA ARG A 17 1.07 4.48 4.33
C ARG A 17 2.15 5.51 4.06
N THR A 18 2.10 6.17 2.91
CA THR A 18 3.00 7.28 2.55
C THR A 18 2.22 8.31 1.75
N GLU A 19 2.67 9.56 1.77
CA GLU A 19 2.11 10.62 0.94
C GLU A 19 2.77 10.67 -0.44
N ASP A 20 3.90 9.98 -0.61
CA ASP A 20 4.68 9.96 -1.84
C ASP A 20 4.44 8.67 -2.66
N ALA A 21 4.05 8.84 -3.91
CA ALA A 21 3.74 7.72 -4.81
C ALA A 21 4.97 6.85 -5.10
N ARG A 22 6.17 7.45 -5.18
CA ARG A 22 7.41 6.73 -5.51
C ARG A 22 7.84 5.87 -4.33
N GLU A 23 7.69 6.37 -3.10
CA GLU A 23 7.88 5.54 -1.91
C GLU A 23 6.92 4.35 -1.87
N ALA A 24 5.64 4.56 -2.21
CA ALA A 24 4.66 3.47 -2.25
C ALA A 24 5.04 2.38 -3.27
N GLU A 25 5.51 2.78 -4.47
CA GLU A 25 6.03 1.85 -5.47
C GLU A 25 7.28 1.11 -5.01
N LEU A 26 8.22 1.80 -4.37
CA LEU A 26 9.46 1.20 -3.87
C LEU A 26 9.17 0.15 -2.79
N LEU A 27 8.23 0.44 -1.88
CA LEU A 27 7.76 -0.48 -0.86
C LEU A 27 7.05 -1.70 -1.49
N ARG A 28 6.19 -1.49 -2.50
CA ARG A 28 5.56 -2.59 -3.25
C ARG A 28 6.61 -3.49 -3.92
N GLN A 29 7.59 -2.92 -4.61
CA GLN A 29 8.64 -3.69 -5.29
C GLN A 29 9.49 -4.49 -4.30
N ARG A 30 9.81 -3.90 -3.15
CA ARG A 30 10.53 -4.58 -2.07
C ARG A 30 9.73 -5.76 -1.53
N HIS A 31 8.41 -5.62 -1.41
CA HIS A 31 7.51 -6.68 -0.97
C HIS A 31 7.40 -7.83 -1.98
N VAL A 32 7.18 -7.51 -3.26
CA VAL A 32 7.12 -8.50 -4.36
C VAL A 32 8.40 -9.34 -4.41
N ARG A 33 9.56 -8.73 -4.14
CA ARG A 33 10.85 -9.44 -4.11
C ARG A 33 11.03 -10.34 -2.89
N SER A 34 10.28 -10.11 -1.82
CA SER A 34 10.39 -10.92 -0.61
C SER A 34 9.67 -12.27 -0.73
N LEU A 35 8.75 -12.45 -1.70
CA LEU A 35 7.98 -13.70 -1.95
C LEU A 35 7.23 -14.29 -0.74
N THR A 36 7.22 -13.61 0.42
CA THR A 36 6.82 -14.23 1.69
C THR A 36 5.33 -14.16 2.02
N ASP A 37 4.60 -13.14 1.55
CA ASP A 37 3.22 -12.91 2.00
C ASP A 37 2.41 -12.24 0.89
N GLY A 38 1.53 -12.99 0.23
CA GLY A 38 0.42 -12.42 -0.54
C GLY A 38 0.72 -11.52 -1.76
N LEU A 39 -0.36 -10.96 -2.32
CA LEU A 39 -0.38 -9.99 -3.40
C LEU A 39 -0.28 -8.57 -2.83
N ALA A 40 0.74 -7.80 -3.25
CA ALA A 40 0.89 -6.40 -2.87
C ALA A 40 0.46 -5.42 -3.97
N TYR A 41 -0.43 -4.49 -3.60
CA TYR A 41 -0.91 -3.44 -4.49
C TYR A 41 -1.03 -2.10 -3.75
N ILE A 42 -1.01 -1.00 -4.51
CA ILE A 42 -1.09 0.36 -3.96
C ILE A 42 -2.53 0.85 -4.10
N ARG A 43 -3.05 1.42 -3.02
CA ARG A 43 -4.36 2.05 -2.99
C ARG A 43 -4.20 3.55 -2.77
N GLU A 44 -4.73 4.35 -3.68
CA GLU A 44 -4.81 5.80 -3.51
C GLU A 44 -5.99 6.14 -2.61
N THR A 45 -5.71 6.70 -1.43
CA THR A 45 -6.71 7.33 -0.59
C THR A 45 -6.61 8.83 -0.78
N LYS A 46 -7.72 9.46 -1.16
CA LYS A 46 -7.78 10.92 -1.10
C LYS A 46 -7.63 11.28 0.37
N PRO A 47 -6.72 12.21 0.75
CA PRO A 47 -6.90 12.87 2.03
C PRO A 47 -8.32 13.43 1.95
N GLU A 48 -9.18 13.07 2.91
CA GLU A 48 -10.45 13.74 3.04
C GLU A 48 -10.11 15.20 3.28
N ASP A 49 -10.21 16.00 2.22
CA ASP A 49 -10.13 17.44 2.28
C ASP A 49 -11.19 17.83 3.30
N GLU A 50 -10.70 18.23 4.47
CA GLU A 50 -11.48 18.68 5.61
C GLU A 50 -12.48 19.69 5.06
N LYS A 51 -13.76 19.31 4.98
CA LYS A 51 -14.84 20.27 4.76
C LYS A 51 -14.73 21.31 5.87
N LYS A 52 -14.23 22.49 5.57
CA LYS A 52 -14.38 23.66 6.44
C LYS A 52 -14.57 24.94 5.63
#